data_AF-A0A941XGK8-F1
#
_entry.id   AF-A0A941XGK8-F1
#
_cell.length_a   1.000
_cell.length_b   1.000
_cell.length_c   1.000
_cell.angle_alpha   90.00
_cell.angle_beta   90.00
_cell.angle_gamma   90.00
#
_symmetry.space_group_name_H-M   'P 1'
#
loop_
_entity.id
_entity.type
_entity.pdbx_description
1 polymer ?
#
loop_
_entity_poly.entity_id
_entity_poly.type
_entity_poly.pdbx_seq_one_letter_code
_entity_poly.pdbx_strand_id
1 'polypeptide(L)'
;MKFFTFLLGIVLALSCLSLKGQSSDIPLKKTFQLPEIPSMLVNPEEKTKYLLSHYWDHFDFRDSTLITLPEVSEQAFVNYLQILGYVDQTDQTKSIKAMLGKAEAGSSSMFSYFTGLYEKYLYDPNSPIRNEELYIPVLDYVIHSTSLKEINKIRPRHQLEIARKNRPGHQATDFIYTLPSGKTGRLSGITALYTLLIFYNPDCHECKHTVEQLSSSPLINKLLKEKTLQILALYPDQDLTLWRNKLAEIPSTWITGYDADQKITHQNLYNLDAIPTLYLLDQNKKVILKDAPWQAIEAYLHL
;
A
#
# COMPACT_ATOMS: atom_id res chain seq x y z
N MET A 1 17.89 0.34 6.26
CA MET A 1 18.04 0.12 4.80
C MET A 1 19.46 -0.34 4.49
N LYS A 2 19.74 -1.64 4.55
CA LYS A 2 21.00 -2.25 4.07
C LYS A 2 20.74 -3.70 3.67
N PHE A 3 20.07 -3.92 2.54
CA PHE A 3 20.03 -5.22 1.85
C PHE A 3 19.68 -4.97 0.39
N PHE A 4 20.59 -4.34 -0.36
CA PHE A 4 20.49 -4.24 -1.82
C PHE A 4 21.91 -4.08 -2.35
N THR A 5 22.58 -5.21 -2.62
CA THR A 5 23.70 -5.39 -3.57
C THR A 5 24.42 -6.71 -3.32
N PHE A 6 24.04 -7.77 -4.04
CA PHE A 6 24.79 -8.99 -4.42
C PHE A 6 23.73 -10.00 -4.89
N LEU A 7 23.78 -10.68 -6.03
CA LEU A 7 24.87 -10.98 -6.94
C LEU A 7 24.23 -11.35 -8.30
N LEU A 8 24.54 -10.59 -9.35
CA LEU A 8 24.34 -11.01 -10.74
C LEU A 8 25.68 -11.58 -11.21
N GLY A 9 25.73 -12.87 -11.55
CA GLY A 9 26.87 -13.48 -12.21
C GLY A 9 27.30 -14.81 -11.60
N ILE A 10 27.07 -15.90 -12.33
CA ILE A 10 28.10 -16.75 -12.96
C ILE A 10 27.37 -17.87 -13.71
N VAL A 11 27.42 -17.78 -15.04
CA VAL A 11 27.28 -18.91 -15.96
C VAL A 11 28.69 -19.18 -16.45
N LEU A 12 29.21 -20.40 -16.24
CA LEU A 12 30.08 -21.13 -17.18
C LEU A 12 30.41 -22.54 -16.63
N ALA A 13 30.53 -23.45 -17.58
CA ALA A 13 30.50 -24.91 -17.48
C ALA A 13 31.73 -25.56 -16.83
N LEU A 14 31.60 -26.84 -16.40
CA LEU A 14 32.37 -27.97 -16.97
C LEU A 14 32.13 -29.33 -16.27
N SER A 15 31.85 -30.32 -17.13
CA SER A 15 32.33 -31.71 -17.15
C SER A 15 31.90 -32.75 -16.10
N CYS A 16 31.42 -33.87 -16.65
CA CYS A 16 31.15 -35.17 -16.04
C CYS A 16 32.29 -35.70 -15.16
N LEU A 17 31.93 -36.15 -13.96
CA LEU A 17 32.60 -37.24 -13.27
C LEU A 17 31.53 -38.11 -12.61
N SER A 18 31.43 -39.35 -13.08
CA SER A 18 30.49 -40.35 -12.62
C SER A 18 30.98 -40.93 -11.30
N LEU A 19 30.27 -40.67 -10.21
CA LEU A 19 30.40 -41.40 -8.95
C LEU A 19 29.06 -42.05 -8.61
N LYS A 20 29.02 -43.38 -8.74
CA LYS A 20 27.97 -44.24 -8.17
C LYS A 20 28.08 -44.18 -6.64
N GLY A 21 26.99 -43.82 -5.96
CA GLY A 21 26.93 -43.92 -4.50
C GLY A 21 25.62 -43.39 -3.92
N GLN A 22 24.75 -44.34 -3.53
CA GLN A 22 23.64 -44.22 -2.57
C GLN A 22 22.59 -43.11 -2.79
N SER A 23 21.42 -43.53 -3.29
CA SER A 23 20.16 -42.80 -3.14
C SER A 23 19.77 -42.78 -1.66
N SER A 24 20.22 -41.76 -0.94
CA SER A 24 19.46 -41.24 0.18
C SER A 24 18.26 -40.49 -0.41
N ASP A 25 17.04 -40.93 -0.11
CA ASP A 25 15.83 -40.13 -0.32
C ASP A 25 15.92 -38.91 0.61
N ILE A 26 16.67 -37.90 0.17
CA ILE A 26 16.55 -36.54 0.68
C ILE A 26 15.21 -36.05 0.14
N PRO A 27 14.23 -35.68 0.99
CA PRO A 27 12.97 -35.15 0.50
C PRO A 27 13.28 -33.99 -0.45
N LEU A 28 12.84 -34.12 -1.71
CA LEU A 28 13.07 -33.12 -2.75
C LEU A 28 12.60 -31.76 -2.20
N LYS A 29 13.53 -30.85 -1.91
CA LYS A 29 13.19 -29.53 -1.35
C LYS A 29 12.31 -28.82 -2.37
N LYS A 30 11.02 -28.66 -2.07
CA LYS A 30 10.10 -27.90 -2.93
C LYS A 30 10.64 -26.48 -3.05
N THR A 31 10.76 -26.01 -4.28
CA THR A 31 11.24 -24.65 -4.61
C THR A 31 10.31 -24.06 -5.64
N PHE A 32 10.13 -22.74 -5.57
CA PHE A 32 9.34 -22.02 -6.56
C PHE A 32 10.13 -21.91 -7.86
N GLN A 33 9.50 -22.26 -8.99
CA GLN A 33 10.12 -22.24 -10.31
C GLN A 33 9.57 -21.07 -11.12
N LEU A 34 10.44 -20.15 -11.52
CA LEU A 34 10.10 -19.05 -12.41
C LEU A 34 9.96 -19.55 -13.85
N PRO A 35 9.07 -18.95 -14.66
CA PRO A 35 8.98 -19.27 -16.08
C PRO A 35 10.25 -18.84 -16.82
N GLU A 36 10.65 -19.61 -17.83
CA GLU A 36 11.71 -19.20 -18.75
C GLU A 36 11.20 -18.07 -19.66
N ILE A 37 11.90 -16.94 -19.67
CA ILE A 37 11.58 -15.80 -20.54
C ILE A 37 12.18 -16.06 -21.93
N PRO A 38 11.37 -16.07 -23.01
CA PRO A 38 11.86 -16.28 -24.36
C PRO A 38 12.95 -15.27 -24.74
N SER A 39 14.07 -15.76 -25.28
CA SER A 39 15.22 -14.92 -25.67
C SER A 39 14.90 -13.90 -26.77
N MET A 40 13.83 -14.13 -27.53
CA MET A 40 13.30 -13.21 -28.54
C MET A 40 12.64 -11.96 -27.95
N LEU A 41 12.19 -12.00 -26.68
CA LEU A 41 11.71 -10.80 -26.00
C LEU A 41 12.94 -9.97 -25.61
N VAL A 42 13.09 -8.80 -26.22
CA VAL A 42 14.21 -7.89 -25.94
C VAL A 42 13.76 -6.74 -25.04
N ASN A 43 12.55 -6.21 -25.29
CA ASN A 43 11.98 -5.08 -24.56
C ASN A 43 11.77 -5.43 -23.07
N PRO A 44 12.34 -4.65 -22.12
CA PRO A 44 12.14 -4.86 -20.69
C PRO A 44 10.67 -4.87 -20.25
N GLU A 45 9.83 -4.03 -20.84
CA GLU A 45 8.40 -3.97 -20.52
C GLU A 45 7.71 -5.28 -20.92
N GLU A 46 7.95 -5.75 -22.14
CA GLU A 46 7.39 -7.02 -22.64
C GLU A 46 7.86 -8.22 -21.82
N LYS A 47 9.14 -8.23 -21.39
CA LYS A 47 9.67 -9.25 -20.48
C LYS A 47 8.94 -9.28 -19.15
N THR A 48 8.68 -8.11 -18.56
CA THR A 48 7.95 -8.00 -17.28
C THR A 48 6.49 -8.47 -17.43
N LYS A 49 5.81 -8.07 -18.51
CA LYS A 49 4.43 -8.52 -18.80
C LYS A 49 4.34 -10.02 -19.04
N TYR A 50 5.31 -10.58 -19.76
CA TYR A 50 5.43 -12.03 -19.95
C TYR A 50 5.64 -12.73 -18.59
N LEU A 51 6.62 -12.26 -17.81
CA LEU A 51 6.92 -12.83 -16.50
C LEU A 51 5.68 -12.85 -15.60
N LEU A 52 4.91 -11.75 -15.51
CA LEU A 52 3.68 -11.69 -14.72
C LEU A 52 2.58 -12.63 -15.22
N SER A 53 2.47 -12.81 -16.54
CA SER A 53 1.46 -13.67 -17.14
C SER A 53 1.73 -15.16 -16.86
N HIS A 54 3.01 -15.53 -16.81
CA HIS A 54 3.48 -16.91 -16.62
C HIS A 54 4.02 -17.20 -15.21
N TYR A 55 4.03 -16.21 -14.32
CA TYR A 55 4.67 -16.30 -13.00
C TYR A 55 4.24 -17.53 -12.22
N TRP A 56 2.94 -17.82 -12.26
CA TRP A 56 2.29 -18.89 -11.49
C TRP A 56 2.04 -20.16 -12.31
N ASP A 57 2.72 -20.38 -13.43
CA ASP A 57 2.46 -21.53 -14.30
C ASP A 57 3.01 -22.84 -13.74
N HIS A 58 4.10 -22.79 -12.99
CA HIS A 58 4.72 -23.97 -12.36
C HIS A 58 4.28 -24.18 -10.89
N PHE A 59 3.33 -23.38 -10.39
CA PHE A 59 2.80 -23.50 -9.03
C PHE A 59 1.52 -24.36 -9.03
N ASP A 60 1.52 -25.51 -8.36
CA ASP A 60 0.31 -26.34 -8.25
C ASP A 60 -0.61 -25.85 -7.14
N PHE A 61 -1.64 -25.08 -7.51
CA PHE A 61 -2.64 -24.54 -6.57
C PHE A 61 -3.52 -25.62 -5.89
N ARG A 62 -3.43 -26.88 -6.31
CA ARG A 62 -4.12 -28.01 -5.66
C ARG A 62 -3.29 -28.67 -4.57
N ASP A 63 -1.97 -28.43 -4.55
CA ASP A 63 -1.07 -28.96 -3.54
C ASP A 63 -1.14 -28.14 -2.25
N SER A 64 -2.00 -28.57 -1.33
CA SER A 64 -2.20 -27.89 -0.04
C SER A 64 -0.96 -27.91 0.87
N THR A 65 0.03 -28.77 0.62
CA THR A 65 1.28 -28.78 1.41
C THR A 65 2.13 -27.53 1.17
N LEU A 66 1.92 -26.83 0.05
CA LEU A 66 2.59 -25.56 -0.24
C LEU A 66 2.15 -24.42 0.69
N ILE A 67 0.96 -24.52 1.30
CA ILE A 67 0.46 -23.55 2.29
C ILE A 67 1.35 -23.55 3.55
N THR A 68 1.90 -24.70 3.91
CA THR A 68 2.75 -24.86 5.11
C THR A 68 4.23 -24.56 4.85
N LEU A 69 4.60 -24.15 3.64
CA LEU A 69 5.96 -23.85 3.22
C LEU A 69 6.10 -22.37 2.86
N PRO A 70 6.10 -21.45 3.85
CA PRO A 70 6.15 -20.00 3.59
C PRO A 70 7.42 -19.58 2.84
N GLU A 71 8.54 -20.27 3.03
CA GLU A 71 9.79 -20.04 2.30
C GLU A 71 9.67 -20.29 0.78
N VAL A 72 8.62 -20.99 0.35
CA VAL A 72 8.29 -21.20 -1.05
C VAL A 72 7.15 -20.27 -1.46
N SER A 73 5.97 -20.46 -0.88
CA SER A 73 4.73 -19.84 -1.39
C SER A 73 4.63 -18.36 -1.04
N GLU A 74 4.92 -18.00 0.21
CA GLU A 74 4.86 -16.61 0.66
C GLU A 74 6.00 -15.80 0.06
N GLN A 75 7.22 -16.36 -0.02
CA GLN A 75 8.34 -15.68 -0.69
C GLN A 75 8.06 -15.47 -2.19
N ALA A 76 7.50 -16.46 -2.88
CA ALA A 76 7.08 -16.30 -4.27
C ALA A 76 6.00 -15.21 -4.42
N PHE A 77 5.08 -15.13 -3.48
CA PHE A 77 4.06 -14.10 -3.45
C PHE A 77 4.62 -12.69 -3.23
N VAL A 78 5.56 -12.51 -2.30
CA VAL A 78 6.21 -11.21 -2.06
C VAL A 78 6.99 -10.76 -3.30
N ASN A 79 7.73 -11.67 -3.94
CA ASN A 79 8.43 -11.39 -5.19
C ASN A 79 7.46 -10.99 -6.30
N TYR A 80 6.30 -11.66 -6.38
CA TYR A 80 5.23 -11.32 -7.31
C TYR A 80 4.70 -9.89 -7.10
N LEU A 81 4.45 -9.48 -5.85
CA LEU A 81 4.04 -8.11 -5.52
C LEU A 81 5.06 -7.05 -5.97
N GLN A 82 6.36 -7.35 -5.85
CA GLN A 82 7.40 -6.45 -6.34
C GLN A 82 7.35 -6.28 -7.85
N ILE A 83 7.12 -7.36 -8.60
CA ILE A 83 7.05 -7.32 -10.07
C ILE A 83 5.81 -6.52 -10.54
N LEU A 84 4.68 -6.63 -9.82
CA LEU A 84 3.48 -5.83 -10.10
C LEU A 84 3.75 -4.31 -10.07
N GLY A 85 4.71 -3.85 -9.27
CA GLY A 85 5.11 -2.45 -9.19
C GLY A 85 5.75 -1.87 -10.47
N TYR A 86 6.10 -2.72 -11.45
CA TYR A 86 6.75 -2.30 -12.70
C TYR A 86 5.81 -2.30 -13.91
N VAL A 87 4.51 -2.58 -13.73
CA VAL A 87 3.51 -2.53 -14.81
C VAL A 87 2.36 -1.59 -14.43
N ASP A 88 1.57 -1.20 -15.42
CA ASP A 88 0.41 -0.34 -15.21
C ASP A 88 -0.74 -1.03 -14.46
N GLN A 89 -1.70 -0.23 -14.00
CA GLN A 89 -2.84 -0.70 -13.20
C GLN A 89 -3.72 -1.74 -13.93
N THR A 90 -3.78 -1.70 -15.26
CA THR A 90 -4.56 -2.64 -16.06
C THR A 90 -3.91 -4.03 -16.00
N ASP A 91 -2.60 -4.07 -16.23
CA ASP A 91 -1.83 -5.31 -16.17
C ASP A 91 -1.74 -5.86 -14.73
N GLN A 92 -1.61 -4.98 -13.73
CA GLN A 92 -1.69 -5.36 -12.31
C GLN A 92 -3.02 -6.07 -12.00
N THR A 93 -4.13 -5.43 -12.34
CA THR A 93 -5.48 -5.95 -12.10
C THR A 93 -5.68 -7.29 -12.79
N LYS A 94 -5.27 -7.41 -14.06
CA LYS A 94 -5.39 -8.64 -14.83
C LYS A 94 -4.60 -9.78 -14.19
N SER A 95 -3.35 -9.52 -13.82
CA SER A 95 -2.47 -10.52 -13.21
C SER A 95 -3.00 -11.01 -11.85
N ILE A 96 -3.43 -10.09 -10.98
CA ILE A 96 -4.00 -10.41 -9.67
C ILE A 96 -5.23 -11.30 -9.80
N LYS A 97 -6.17 -10.92 -10.69
CA LYS A 97 -7.40 -11.69 -10.91
C LYS A 97 -7.11 -13.07 -11.49
N ALA A 98 -6.15 -13.19 -12.41
CA ALA A 98 -5.76 -14.48 -12.99
C ALA A 98 -5.16 -15.42 -11.92
N MET A 99 -4.29 -14.90 -11.06
CA MET A 99 -3.71 -15.65 -9.95
C MET A 99 -4.77 -16.09 -8.93
N LEU A 100 -5.69 -15.19 -8.54
CA LEU A 100 -6.79 -15.52 -7.64
C LEU A 100 -7.72 -16.58 -8.24
N GLY A 101 -7.98 -16.53 -9.55
CA GLY A 101 -8.73 -17.56 -10.26
C GLY A 101 -8.06 -18.94 -10.23
N LYS A 102 -6.73 -19.00 -10.40
CA LYS A 102 -5.97 -20.25 -10.23
C LYS A 102 -6.06 -20.77 -8.79
N ALA A 103 -5.93 -19.88 -7.79
CA ALA A 103 -6.02 -20.25 -6.38
C ALA A 103 -7.42 -20.75 -5.98
N GLU A 104 -8.48 -20.08 -6.43
CA GLU A 104 -9.87 -20.46 -6.21
C GLU A 104 -10.22 -21.81 -6.85
N ALA A 105 -9.76 -22.05 -8.08
CA ALA A 105 -9.95 -23.32 -8.75
C ALA A 105 -9.16 -24.48 -8.13
N GLY A 106 -8.04 -24.18 -7.44
CA GLY A 106 -7.20 -25.17 -6.78
C GLY A 106 -7.87 -25.78 -5.54
N SER A 107 -8.20 -24.94 -4.55
CA SER A 107 -8.95 -25.36 -3.35
C SER A 107 -9.37 -24.15 -2.52
N SER A 108 -10.39 -24.31 -1.67
CA SER A 108 -10.83 -23.25 -0.75
C SER A 108 -9.75 -22.84 0.25
N SER A 109 -8.87 -23.76 0.66
CA SER A 109 -7.74 -23.47 1.55
C SER A 109 -6.64 -22.69 0.83
N MET A 110 -6.32 -23.03 -0.42
CA MET A 110 -5.36 -22.28 -1.22
C MET A 110 -5.85 -20.87 -1.52
N PHE A 111 -7.13 -20.72 -1.85
CA PHE A 111 -7.74 -19.41 -2.05
C PHE A 111 -7.69 -18.57 -0.78
N SER A 112 -8.11 -19.12 0.35
CA SER A 112 -8.06 -18.43 1.66
C SER A 112 -6.64 -18.02 2.04
N TYR A 113 -5.65 -18.89 1.77
CA TYR A 113 -4.24 -18.60 2.01
C TYR A 113 -3.77 -17.37 1.23
N PHE A 114 -3.98 -17.34 -0.09
CA PHE A 114 -3.53 -16.21 -0.90
C PHE A 114 -4.32 -14.92 -0.63
N THR A 115 -5.64 -14.99 -0.38
CA THR A 115 -6.39 -13.80 0.05
C THR A 115 -5.88 -13.26 1.37
N GLY A 116 -5.48 -14.15 2.30
CA GLY A 116 -4.85 -13.77 3.56
C GLY A 116 -3.48 -13.12 3.38
N LEU A 117 -2.67 -13.59 2.42
CA LEU A 117 -1.40 -12.94 2.08
C LEU A 117 -1.62 -11.55 1.45
N TYR A 118 -2.58 -11.40 0.54
CA TYR A 118 -2.93 -10.08 0.00
C TYR A 118 -3.36 -9.11 1.12
N GLU A 119 -4.18 -9.56 2.07
CA GLU A 119 -4.56 -8.74 3.22
C GLU A 119 -3.34 -8.36 4.08
N LYS A 120 -2.52 -9.36 4.45
CA LYS A 120 -1.31 -9.18 5.27
C LYS A 120 -0.35 -8.16 4.67
N TYR A 121 -0.13 -8.21 3.35
CA TYR A 121 0.89 -7.40 2.71
C TYR A 121 0.35 -6.08 2.13
N LEU A 122 -0.88 -6.06 1.62
CA LEU A 122 -1.40 -4.89 0.91
C LEU A 122 -2.41 -4.07 1.71
N TYR A 123 -2.97 -4.59 2.81
CA TYR A 123 -3.99 -3.91 3.61
C TYR A 123 -3.56 -3.65 5.05
N ASP A 124 -2.83 -4.56 5.70
CA ASP A 124 -2.40 -4.40 7.09
C ASP A 124 -1.65 -3.06 7.29
N PRO A 125 -2.08 -2.21 8.24
CA PRO A 125 -1.42 -0.96 8.58
C PRO A 125 0.08 -1.06 8.87
N ASN A 126 0.54 -2.20 9.39
CA ASN A 126 1.93 -2.44 9.75
C ASN A 126 2.76 -2.99 8.59
N SER A 127 2.14 -3.26 7.43
CA SER A 127 2.86 -3.75 6.27
C SER A 127 3.67 -2.62 5.61
N PRO A 128 4.99 -2.79 5.42
CA PRO A 128 5.82 -1.80 4.75
C PRO A 128 5.55 -1.70 3.24
N ILE A 129 4.80 -2.65 2.68
CA ILE A 129 4.42 -2.68 1.26
C ILE A 129 2.91 -2.54 1.05
N ARG A 130 2.21 -2.00 2.05
CA ARG A 130 0.78 -1.68 1.96
C ARG A 130 0.50 -0.85 0.71
N ASN A 131 -0.51 -1.25 -0.06
CA ASN A 131 -0.88 -0.60 -1.31
C ASN A 131 -2.34 -0.91 -1.64
N GLU A 132 -3.22 0.05 -1.34
CA GLU A 132 -4.66 -0.11 -1.57
C GLU A 132 -5.01 -0.23 -3.06
N GLU A 133 -4.24 0.39 -3.97
CA GLU A 133 -4.49 0.28 -5.42
C GLU A 133 -4.27 -1.14 -5.94
N LEU A 134 -3.34 -1.89 -5.35
CA LEU A 134 -3.15 -3.32 -5.61
C LEU A 134 -4.15 -4.20 -4.85
N TYR A 135 -4.66 -3.75 -3.69
CA TYR A 135 -5.62 -4.52 -2.90
C TYR A 135 -7.06 -4.41 -3.41
N ILE A 136 -7.45 -3.27 -4.00
CA ILE A 136 -8.77 -3.06 -4.61
C ILE A 136 -9.16 -4.19 -5.59
N PRO A 137 -8.33 -4.59 -6.58
CA PRO A 137 -8.71 -5.68 -7.48
C PRO A 137 -8.85 -7.04 -6.78
N VAL A 138 -8.16 -7.27 -5.65
CA VAL A 138 -8.34 -8.46 -4.80
C VAL A 138 -9.72 -8.44 -4.16
N LEU A 139 -10.07 -7.33 -3.52
CA LEU A 139 -11.38 -7.14 -2.90
C LEU A 139 -12.50 -7.27 -3.92
N ASP A 140 -12.38 -6.61 -5.07
CA ASP A 140 -13.32 -6.71 -6.18
C ASP A 140 -13.48 -8.16 -6.66
N TYR A 141 -12.41 -8.94 -6.73
CA TYR A 141 -12.50 -10.36 -7.08
C TYR A 141 -13.28 -11.15 -6.01
N VAL A 142 -12.90 -10.99 -4.73
CA VAL A 142 -13.49 -11.71 -3.59
C VAL A 142 -15.00 -11.46 -3.48
N ILE A 143 -15.47 -10.21 -3.65
CA ILE A 143 -16.90 -9.91 -3.52
C ILE A 143 -17.75 -10.46 -4.68
N HIS A 144 -17.15 -10.68 -5.85
CA HIS A 144 -17.82 -11.23 -7.03
C HIS A 144 -17.64 -12.75 -7.19
N SER A 145 -16.76 -13.38 -6.39
CA SER A 145 -16.60 -14.84 -6.37
C SER A 145 -17.93 -15.53 -6.07
N THR A 146 -18.29 -16.50 -6.90
CA THR A 146 -19.50 -17.32 -6.70
C THR A 146 -19.25 -18.52 -5.78
N SER A 147 -17.98 -18.88 -5.53
CA SER A 147 -17.63 -19.97 -4.61
C SER A 147 -17.71 -19.57 -3.14
N LEU A 148 -17.58 -18.27 -2.84
CA LEU A 148 -17.65 -17.74 -1.48
C LEU A 148 -19.10 -17.52 -1.02
N LYS A 149 -19.36 -17.92 0.23
CA LYS A 149 -20.60 -17.59 0.94
C LYS A 149 -20.69 -16.08 1.18
N GLU A 150 -21.92 -15.56 1.19
CA GLU A 150 -22.19 -14.13 1.40
C GLU A 150 -21.61 -13.56 2.70
N ILE A 151 -21.61 -14.35 3.78
CA ILE A 151 -21.00 -13.97 5.06
C ILE A 151 -19.50 -13.64 4.93
N ASN A 152 -18.77 -14.34 4.05
CA ASN A 152 -17.34 -14.13 3.82
C ASN A 152 -17.06 -12.87 2.99
N LYS A 153 -18.09 -12.26 2.39
CA LYS A 153 -17.96 -11.07 1.54
C LYS A 153 -18.27 -9.77 2.28
N ILE A 154 -18.86 -9.83 3.49
CA ILE A 154 -19.25 -8.64 4.25
C ILE A 154 -18.04 -7.74 4.55
N ARG A 155 -16.98 -8.31 5.15
CA ARG A 155 -15.75 -7.56 5.47
C ARG A 155 -15.04 -7.04 4.20
N PRO A 156 -14.80 -7.85 3.16
CA PRO A 156 -14.24 -7.35 1.90
C PRO A 156 -15.05 -6.23 1.24
N ARG A 157 -16.39 -6.28 1.29
CA ARG A 157 -17.24 -5.19 0.77
C ARG A 157 -17.01 -3.88 1.53
N HIS A 158 -16.95 -3.94 2.85
CA HIS A 158 -16.66 -2.77 3.67
C HIS A 158 -15.25 -2.23 3.37
N GLN A 159 -14.23 -3.09 3.34
CA GLN A 159 -12.87 -2.69 2.99
C GLN A 159 -12.81 -2.03 1.60
N LEU A 160 -13.56 -2.55 0.61
CA LEU A 160 -13.60 -1.98 -0.73
C LEU A 160 -14.27 -0.60 -0.75
N GLU A 161 -15.34 -0.43 0.00
CA GLU A 161 -16.00 0.87 0.16
C GLU A 161 -15.01 1.91 0.72
N ILE A 162 -14.27 1.56 1.77
CA ILE A 162 -13.28 2.44 2.40
C ILE A 162 -12.08 2.70 1.47
N ALA A 163 -11.52 1.67 0.84
CA ALA A 163 -10.39 1.80 -0.09
C ALA A 163 -10.73 2.70 -1.29
N ARG A 164 -12.00 2.71 -1.72
CA ARG A 164 -12.49 3.57 -2.81
C ARG A 164 -12.60 5.06 -2.46
N LYS A 165 -12.65 5.41 -1.17
CA LYS A 165 -12.69 6.81 -0.74
C LYS A 165 -11.32 7.46 -0.92
N ASN A 166 -11.31 8.70 -1.41
CA ASN A 166 -10.11 9.54 -1.55
C ASN A 166 -8.95 8.85 -2.31
N ARG A 167 -9.26 8.05 -3.34
CA ARG A 167 -8.25 7.39 -4.15
C ARG A 167 -7.39 8.41 -4.91
N PRO A 168 -6.10 8.10 -5.18
CA PRO A 168 -5.30 8.88 -6.10
C PRO A 168 -6.03 9.18 -7.41
N GLY A 169 -5.87 10.41 -7.92
CA GLY A 169 -6.56 10.95 -9.09
C GLY A 169 -8.00 11.42 -8.86
N HIS A 170 -8.62 11.11 -7.72
CA HIS A 170 -10.00 11.52 -7.40
C HIS A 170 -10.02 12.74 -6.50
N GLN A 171 -11.15 13.45 -6.50
CA GLN A 171 -11.41 14.55 -5.58
C GLN A 171 -11.41 14.06 -4.13
N ALA A 172 -10.65 14.71 -3.24
CA ALA A 172 -10.70 14.45 -1.81
C ALA A 172 -12.08 14.82 -1.25
N THR A 173 -12.59 13.99 -0.33
CA THR A 173 -13.86 14.22 0.35
C THR A 173 -13.74 15.46 1.22
N ASP A 174 -14.55 16.47 0.93
CA ASP A 174 -14.46 17.75 1.61
C ASP A 174 -15.07 17.69 3.01
N PHE A 175 -14.49 18.42 3.95
CA PHE A 175 -14.95 18.49 5.34
C PHE A 175 -14.70 19.88 5.94
N ILE A 176 -15.41 20.16 7.03
CA ILE A 176 -15.25 21.38 7.82
C ILE A 176 -14.29 21.09 8.96
N TYR A 177 -13.33 21.96 9.20
CA TYR A 177 -12.46 21.93 10.36
C TYR A 177 -12.69 23.17 11.22
N THR A 178 -12.45 23.04 12.52
CA THR A 178 -12.54 24.14 13.49
C THR A 178 -11.14 24.49 14.01
N LEU A 179 -10.81 25.77 14.03
CA LEU A 179 -9.55 26.31 14.53
C LEU A 179 -9.59 26.48 16.06
N PRO A 180 -8.43 26.65 16.74
CA PRO A 180 -8.40 26.95 18.17
C PRO A 180 -9.23 28.17 18.56
N SER A 181 -9.36 29.15 17.65
CA SER A 181 -10.17 30.35 17.84
C SER A 181 -11.69 30.11 17.73
N GLY A 182 -12.14 28.89 17.43
CA GLY A 182 -13.54 28.55 17.15
C GLY A 182 -14.02 28.94 15.74
N LYS A 183 -13.18 29.58 14.92
CA LYS A 183 -13.49 29.84 13.51
C LYS A 183 -13.45 28.54 12.73
N THR A 184 -14.33 28.39 11.76
CA THR A 184 -14.37 27.22 10.89
C THR A 184 -13.75 27.52 9.52
N GLY A 185 -13.23 26.47 8.89
CA GLY A 185 -12.75 26.47 7.51
C GLY A 185 -13.15 25.18 6.82
N ARG A 186 -12.96 25.12 5.50
CA ARG A 186 -13.22 23.91 4.69
C ARG A 186 -11.95 23.47 4.00
N LEU A 187 -11.73 22.16 3.82
CA LEU A 187 -10.56 21.64 3.10
C LEU A 187 -10.48 22.23 1.68
N SER A 188 -11.61 22.28 0.97
CA SER A 188 -11.70 22.92 -0.35
C SER A 188 -11.38 24.41 -0.37
N GLY A 189 -11.52 25.12 0.76
CA GLY A 189 -11.23 26.54 0.87
C GLY A 189 -9.73 26.87 0.98
N ILE A 190 -8.89 25.87 1.22
CA ILE A 190 -7.43 26.04 1.33
C ILE A 190 -6.86 26.34 -0.07
N THR A 191 -6.37 27.56 -0.28
CA THR A 191 -5.83 27.99 -1.58
C THR A 191 -4.30 27.86 -1.60
N ALA A 192 -3.79 26.83 -2.28
CA ALA A 192 -2.37 26.54 -2.50
C ALA A 192 -2.20 25.58 -3.68
N LEU A 193 -1.00 25.54 -4.30
CA LEU A 193 -0.71 24.59 -5.38
C LEU A 193 -0.76 23.14 -4.87
N TYR A 194 -0.28 22.94 -3.64
CA TYR A 194 -0.36 21.68 -2.93
C TYR A 194 -0.95 21.88 -1.53
N THR A 195 -1.74 20.90 -1.09
CA THR A 195 -2.19 20.82 0.31
C THR A 195 -1.76 19.48 0.88
N LEU A 196 -0.94 19.52 1.93
CA LEU A 196 -0.61 18.33 2.72
C LEU A 196 -1.57 18.26 3.90
N LEU A 197 -2.46 17.28 3.89
CA LEU A 197 -3.39 16.99 4.97
C LEU A 197 -2.79 15.89 5.86
N ILE A 198 -2.76 16.15 7.16
CA ILE A 198 -2.23 15.24 8.16
C ILE A 198 -3.33 14.98 9.18
N PHE A 199 -3.83 13.74 9.24
CA PHE A 199 -4.64 13.29 10.37
C PHE A 199 -3.70 12.81 11.46
N TYR A 200 -3.79 13.41 12.64
CA TYR A 200 -2.86 13.14 13.74
C TYR A 200 -3.61 13.00 15.06
N ASN A 201 -2.95 12.34 16.02
CA ASN A 201 -3.36 12.33 17.42
C ASN A 201 -2.23 12.93 18.28
N PRO A 202 -2.52 13.89 19.18
CA PRO A 202 -1.50 14.55 20.01
C PRO A 202 -0.68 13.61 20.92
N ASP A 203 -1.22 12.46 21.33
CA ASP A 203 -0.53 11.46 22.16
C ASP A 203 0.21 10.39 21.35
N CYS A 204 0.21 10.49 20.01
CA CYS A 204 0.88 9.53 19.16
C CYS A 204 2.36 9.88 18.93
N HIS A 205 3.25 8.95 19.31
CA HIS A 205 4.69 9.06 19.11
C HIS A 205 5.07 9.24 17.63
N GLU A 206 4.46 8.44 16.75
CA GLU A 206 4.71 8.52 15.30
C GLU A 206 4.19 9.83 14.68
N CYS A 207 3.11 10.40 15.22
CA CYS A 207 2.64 11.74 14.83
C CYS A 207 3.70 12.78 15.16
N LYS A 208 4.24 12.75 16.38
CA LYS A 208 5.29 13.68 16.80
C LYS A 208 6.53 13.56 15.91
N HIS A 209 6.99 12.34 15.63
CA HIS A 209 8.13 12.11 14.74
C HIS A 209 7.88 12.65 13.33
N THR A 210 6.69 12.41 12.78
CA THR A 210 6.28 12.94 11.46
C THR A 210 6.28 14.46 11.43
N VAL A 211 5.75 15.11 12.48
CA VAL A 211 5.74 16.56 12.62
C VAL A 211 7.18 17.11 12.66
N GLU A 212 8.06 16.50 13.46
CA GLU A 212 9.47 16.89 13.57
C GLU A 212 10.20 16.77 12.22
N GLN A 213 9.98 15.69 11.48
CA GLN A 213 10.59 15.46 10.16
C GLN A 213 10.13 16.48 9.12
N LEU A 214 8.82 16.70 9.00
CA LEU A 214 8.26 17.69 8.08
C LEU A 214 8.72 19.11 8.43
N SER A 215 8.78 19.44 9.73
CA SER A 215 9.23 20.76 10.20
C SER A 215 10.72 20.99 9.97
N SER A 216 11.51 19.92 9.92
CA SER A 216 12.96 20.00 9.71
C SER A 216 13.35 19.97 8.23
N SER A 217 12.43 19.63 7.32
CA SER A 217 12.71 19.56 5.88
C SER A 217 12.93 20.96 5.28
N PRO A 218 14.10 21.23 4.66
CA PRO A 218 14.34 22.50 3.98
C PRO A 218 13.39 22.74 2.80
N LEU A 219 13.02 21.68 2.07
CA LEU A 219 12.11 21.77 0.93
C LEU A 219 10.71 22.17 1.40
N ILE A 220 10.17 21.47 2.39
CA ILE A 220 8.83 21.76 2.94
C ILE A 220 8.78 23.20 3.46
N ASN A 221 9.78 23.63 4.23
CA ASN A 221 9.85 24.99 4.75
C ASN A 221 9.95 26.06 3.64
N LYS A 222 10.70 25.78 2.56
CA LYS A 222 10.76 26.66 1.40
C LYS A 222 9.38 26.79 0.74
N LEU A 223 8.70 25.68 0.48
CA LEU A 223 7.38 25.66 -0.19
C LEU A 223 6.29 26.32 0.66
N LEU A 224 6.34 26.17 1.99
CA LEU A 224 5.45 26.88 2.93
C LEU A 224 5.68 28.39 2.86
N LYS A 225 6.94 28.84 2.87
CA LYS A 225 7.30 30.27 2.77
C LYS A 225 6.86 30.89 1.44
N GLU A 226 6.98 30.14 0.36
CA GLU A 226 6.52 30.53 -0.99
C GLU A 226 4.99 30.45 -1.16
N LYS A 227 4.26 29.91 -0.16
CA LYS A 227 2.81 29.65 -0.19
C LYS A 227 2.38 28.68 -1.31
N THR A 228 3.33 27.93 -1.85
CA THR A 228 3.09 26.87 -2.83
C THR A 228 2.49 25.64 -2.15
N LEU A 229 2.91 25.36 -0.92
CA LEU A 229 2.37 24.32 -0.06
C LEU A 229 1.61 24.96 1.12
N GLN A 230 0.48 24.35 1.50
CA GLN A 230 -0.13 24.54 2.83
C GLN A 230 -0.28 23.20 3.52
N ILE A 231 -0.02 23.18 4.83
CA ILE A 231 -0.23 21.99 5.66
C ILE A 231 -1.46 22.21 6.54
N LEU A 232 -2.39 21.24 6.52
CA LEU A 232 -3.51 21.14 7.43
C LEU A 232 -3.27 19.94 8.37
N ALA A 233 -2.93 20.21 9.63
CA ALA A 233 -2.89 19.22 10.69
C ALA A 233 -4.26 19.15 11.37
N LEU A 234 -4.94 18.01 11.21
CA LEU A 234 -6.31 17.81 11.68
C LEU A 234 -6.38 16.73 12.75
N TYR A 235 -6.98 17.07 13.89
CA TYR A 235 -7.33 16.13 14.95
C TYR A 235 -8.78 15.64 14.78
N PRO A 236 -9.02 14.34 14.52
CA PRO A 236 -10.36 13.82 14.24
C PRO A 236 -11.11 13.34 15.49
N ASP A 237 -10.46 13.23 16.65
CA ASP A 237 -11.03 12.61 17.86
C ASP A 237 -11.62 13.63 18.85
N GLN A 238 -12.23 13.12 19.94
CA GLN A 238 -13.04 13.91 20.87
C GLN A 238 -12.30 14.67 21.98
N ASP A 239 -11.05 14.32 22.32
CA ASP A 239 -10.36 14.93 23.47
C ASP A 239 -9.72 16.28 23.11
N LEU A 240 -10.59 17.30 23.05
CA LEU A 240 -10.17 18.66 22.74
C LEU A 240 -9.34 19.31 23.85
N THR A 241 -9.38 18.78 25.07
CA THR A 241 -8.55 19.27 26.18
C THR A 241 -7.10 18.86 25.93
N LEU A 242 -6.88 17.58 25.63
CA LEU A 242 -5.58 17.06 25.21
C LEU A 242 -5.05 17.83 24.00
N TRP A 243 -5.87 17.96 22.95
CA TRP A 243 -5.48 18.66 21.73
C TRP A 243 -5.07 20.11 22.00
N ARG A 244 -5.84 20.87 22.79
CA ARG A 244 -5.52 22.26 23.15
C ARG A 244 -4.19 22.39 23.89
N ASN A 245 -3.92 21.47 24.83
CA ASN A 245 -2.70 21.50 25.62
C ASN A 245 -1.43 21.26 24.80
N LYS A 246 -1.56 20.59 23.64
CA LYS A 246 -0.44 20.23 22.76
C LYS A 246 -0.35 21.06 21.48
N LEU A 247 -1.14 22.11 21.34
CA LEU A 247 -1.10 22.99 20.15
C LEU A 247 0.29 23.59 19.90
N ALA A 248 1.06 23.87 20.95
CA ALA A 248 2.41 24.41 20.84
C ALA A 248 3.43 23.45 20.21
N GLU A 249 3.12 22.16 20.12
CA GLU A 249 3.97 21.16 19.47
C GLU A 249 3.84 21.17 17.93
N ILE A 250 2.78 21.80 17.40
CA ILE A 250 2.57 21.95 15.95
C ILE A 250 3.11 23.32 15.50
N PRO A 251 3.88 23.39 14.40
CA PRO A 251 4.39 24.66 13.89
C PRO A 251 3.26 25.67 13.60
N SER A 252 3.46 26.92 14.03
CA SER A 252 2.49 28.01 13.83
C SER A 252 2.29 28.41 12.36
N THR A 253 3.15 27.94 11.46
CA THR A 253 3.02 28.12 10.01
C THR A 253 1.99 27.17 9.39
N TRP A 254 1.55 26.14 10.11
CA TRP A 254 0.57 25.18 9.66
C TRP A 254 -0.84 25.61 10.05
N ILE A 255 -1.84 25.14 9.31
CA ILE A 255 -3.24 25.23 9.73
C ILE A 255 -3.49 24.07 10.69
N THR A 256 -3.73 24.36 11.96
CA THR A 256 -4.05 23.34 12.96
C THR A 256 -5.52 23.42 13.31
N GLY A 257 -6.25 22.32 13.10
CA GLY A 257 -7.68 22.25 13.35
C GLY A 257 -8.14 20.92 13.92
N TYR A 258 -9.41 20.85 14.27
CA TYR A 258 -10.08 19.64 14.73
C TYR A 258 -11.44 19.45 14.06
N ASP A 259 -11.93 18.22 14.03
CA ASP A 259 -13.29 17.90 13.58
C ASP A 259 -14.27 17.98 14.77
N ALA A 260 -14.97 19.10 14.88
CA ALA A 260 -15.85 19.37 16.03
C ALA A 260 -17.01 18.39 16.18
N ASP A 261 -17.52 17.86 15.05
CA ASP A 261 -18.66 16.94 15.03
C ASP A 261 -18.21 15.46 14.92
N GLN A 262 -16.89 15.21 14.85
CA GLN A 262 -16.30 13.89 14.57
C GLN A 262 -16.90 13.23 13.31
N LYS A 263 -17.32 14.04 12.34
CA LYS A 263 -17.96 13.58 11.09
C LYS A 263 -17.04 12.68 10.28
N ILE A 264 -15.74 12.96 10.28
CA ILE A 264 -14.74 12.20 9.53
C ILE A 264 -14.71 10.76 10.00
N THR A 265 -14.66 10.55 11.32
CA THR A 265 -14.66 9.22 11.94
C THR A 265 -16.05 8.58 11.88
N HIS A 266 -17.10 9.30 12.28
CA HIS A 266 -18.47 8.75 12.32
C HIS A 266 -19.04 8.36 10.96
N GLN A 267 -18.65 9.06 9.89
CA GLN A 267 -19.12 8.79 8.52
C GLN A 267 -18.06 8.08 7.66
N ASN A 268 -16.93 7.69 8.24
CA ASN A 268 -15.80 7.08 7.54
C ASN A 268 -15.42 7.87 6.28
N LEU A 269 -15.30 9.20 6.38
CA LEU A 269 -14.97 10.06 5.23
C LEU A 269 -13.54 9.80 4.73
N TYR A 270 -12.65 9.41 5.64
CA TYR A 270 -11.27 9.02 5.39
C TYR A 270 -10.98 7.69 6.09
N ASN A 271 -10.07 6.88 5.53
CA ASN A 271 -9.57 5.69 6.21
C ASN A 271 -8.53 6.13 7.25
N LEU A 272 -8.86 5.99 8.53
CA LEU A 272 -8.02 6.36 9.67
C LEU A 272 -7.62 5.14 10.51
N ASP A 273 -7.58 3.95 9.90
CA ASP A 273 -7.12 2.71 10.56
C ASP A 273 -5.67 2.81 11.10
N ALA A 274 -4.88 3.77 10.58
CA ALA A 274 -3.52 4.07 11.01
C ALA A 274 -3.32 5.59 11.17
N ILE A 275 -2.80 6.03 12.32
CA ILE A 275 -2.47 7.44 12.58
C ILE A 275 -0.96 7.55 12.92
N PRO A 276 -0.21 8.48 12.30
CA PRO A 276 -0.66 9.53 11.39
C PRO A 276 -1.03 9.02 10.00
N THR A 277 -2.02 9.66 9.37
CA THR A 277 -2.38 9.43 7.95
C THR A 277 -2.10 10.70 7.15
N LEU A 278 -1.31 10.60 6.08
CA LEU A 278 -0.92 11.76 5.27
C LEU A 278 -1.52 11.68 3.86
N TYR A 279 -2.07 12.79 3.39
CA TYR A 279 -2.56 12.96 2.04
C TYR A 279 -1.89 14.16 1.39
N LEU A 280 -1.36 13.98 0.19
CA LEU A 280 -0.94 15.10 -0.65
C LEU A 280 -2.01 15.37 -1.70
N LEU A 281 -2.48 16.60 -1.76
CA LEU A 281 -3.55 17.04 -2.66
C LEU A 281 -3.04 18.13 -3.61
N ASP A 282 -3.55 18.14 -4.83
CA ASP A 282 -3.28 19.20 -5.82
C ASP A 282 -4.08 20.49 -5.52
N GLN A 283 -3.92 21.49 -6.39
CA GLN A 283 -4.61 22.78 -6.30
C GLN A 283 -6.15 22.65 -6.29
N ASN A 284 -6.68 21.64 -6.97
CA ASN A 284 -8.11 21.35 -7.04
C ASN A 284 -8.56 20.39 -5.92
N LYS A 285 -7.67 20.03 -4.99
CA LYS A 285 -7.89 19.00 -3.95
C LYS A 285 -8.13 17.60 -4.51
N LYS A 286 -7.61 17.29 -5.71
CA LYS A 286 -7.47 15.89 -6.14
C LYS A 286 -6.34 15.24 -5.36
N VAL A 287 -6.55 14.00 -4.95
CA VAL A 287 -5.57 13.23 -4.22
C VAL A 287 -4.43 12.84 -5.16
N ILE A 288 -3.21 13.23 -4.80
CA ILE A 288 -1.98 12.82 -5.47
C ILE A 288 -1.43 11.58 -4.77
N LEU A 289 -1.25 11.69 -3.45
CA LEU A 289 -0.80 10.60 -2.59
C LEU A 289 -1.83 10.38 -1.49
N LYS A 290 -2.18 9.11 -1.28
CA LYS A 290 -3.07 8.63 -0.22
C LYS A 290 -2.24 7.82 0.76
N ASP A 291 -2.33 8.17 2.03
CA ASP A 291 -1.73 7.41 3.13
C ASP A 291 -0.25 7.09 2.90
N ALA A 292 0.49 8.12 2.47
CA ALA A 292 1.87 7.99 2.04
C ALA A 292 2.84 8.32 3.18
N PRO A 293 3.99 7.64 3.26
CA PRO A 293 5.06 8.04 4.16
C PRO A 293 5.57 9.44 3.75
N TRP A 294 6.00 10.25 4.72
CA TRP A 294 6.42 11.62 4.46
C TRP A 294 7.57 11.72 3.44
N GLN A 295 8.44 10.72 3.36
CA GLN A 295 9.53 10.65 2.38
C GLN A 295 8.99 10.60 0.94
N ALA A 296 7.88 9.90 0.71
CA ALA A 296 7.25 9.86 -0.62
C ALA A 296 6.64 11.22 -0.98
N ILE A 297 6.10 11.93 0.01
CA ILE A 297 5.59 13.30 -0.16
C ILE A 297 6.72 14.26 -0.51
N GLU A 298 7.84 14.22 0.23
CA GLU A 298 9.01 15.04 -0.05
C GLU A 298 9.60 14.74 -1.43
N ALA A 299 9.73 13.46 -1.79
CA ALA A 299 10.22 13.04 -3.10
C ALA A 299 9.31 13.52 -4.25
N TYR A 300 7.98 13.50 -4.07
CA TYR A 300 7.05 14.03 -5.06
C TYR A 300 7.20 15.55 -5.23
N LEU A 301 7.32 16.29 -4.13
CA LEU A 301 7.43 17.75 -4.14
C LEU A 301 8.79 18.26 -4.64
N HIS A 302 9.76 17.36 -4.82
CA HIS A 302 11.05 17.66 -5.42
C HIS A 302 11.01 17.77 -6.95
N LEU A 303 9.99 17.16 -7.59
CA LEU A 303 9.77 17.09 -9.04
C LEU A 303 9.04 18.33 -9.56
#